data_AF-A0A7X7FM39-F1
#
_entry.id   AF-A0A7X7FM39-F1
#
_cell.length_a   1.000
_cell.length_b   1.000
_cell.length_c   1.000
_cell.angle_alpha   90.00
_cell.angle_beta   90.00
_cell.angle_gamma   90.00
#
_symmetry.space_group_name_H-M   'P 1'
#
loop_
_entity.id
_entity.type
_entity.pdbx_description
1 polymer ?
#
loop_
_entity_poly.entity_id
_entity_poly.type
_entity_poly.pdbx_seq_one_letter_code
_entity_poly.pdbx_strand_id
1 'polypeptide(L)'
;TAQQLGSLIKSARDIMRKDKGLSGDLDRLPMLTWIMFLKFLDDMEQIEESRAKMRGEKYRPAIEPPCRWRDWAANENGVTGPELLAFINQEECVRPDGKKGSGLLSHLDGLQAKVDRLKELQAATAAELDALLASISDKAFKGEL
;
A
#
# COMPACT_ATOMS: atom_id res chain seq x y z
N THR A 1 -12.03 6.78 -20.81
CA THR A 1 -12.77 8.07 -20.66
C THR A 1 -13.55 8.07 -19.35
N ALA A 2 -13.97 9.25 -18.82
CA ALA A 2 -14.72 9.34 -17.56
C ALA A 2 -16.00 8.47 -17.53
N GLN A 3 -16.64 8.31 -18.69
CA GLN A 3 -17.84 7.47 -18.86
C GLN A 3 -17.55 5.97 -18.65
N GLN A 4 -16.39 5.46 -19.09
CA GLN A 4 -15.98 4.07 -18.90
C GLN A 4 -15.67 3.77 -17.42
N LEU A 5 -15.05 4.72 -16.72
CA LEU A 5 -14.80 4.58 -15.28
C LEU A 5 -16.12 4.56 -14.49
N GLY A 6 -17.06 5.44 -14.85
CA GLY A 6 -18.40 5.46 -14.26
C GLY A 6 -19.16 4.14 -14.45
N SER A 7 -19.10 3.53 -15.64
CA SER A 7 -19.75 2.23 -15.90
C SER A 7 -19.09 1.06 -15.15
N LEU A 8 -17.77 1.09 -14.98
CA LEU A 8 -17.04 0.07 -14.22
C LEU A 8 -17.37 0.15 -12.73
N ILE A 9 -17.35 1.35 -12.15
CA ILE A 9 -17.74 1.58 -10.75
C ILE A 9 -19.18 1.14 -10.50
N LYS A 10 -20.09 1.48 -11.43
CA LYS A 10 -21.49 1.05 -11.34
C LYS A 10 -21.62 -0.47 -11.35
N SER A 11 -20.96 -1.16 -12.29
CA SER A 11 -20.99 -2.63 -12.35
C SER A 11 -20.41 -3.27 -11.09
N ALA A 12 -19.30 -2.74 -10.57
CA ALA A 12 -18.69 -3.24 -9.34
C ALA A 12 -19.64 -3.08 -8.13
N ARG A 13 -20.31 -1.93 -8.01
CA ARG A 13 -21.35 -1.70 -6.99
C ARG A 13 -22.52 -2.68 -7.14
N ASP A 14 -22.96 -2.93 -8.36
CA ASP A 14 -24.07 -3.86 -8.66
C ASP A 14 -23.70 -5.30 -8.28
N ILE A 15 -22.44 -5.71 -8.46
CA ILE A 15 -21.92 -7.00 -7.99
C ILE A 15 -21.90 -7.06 -6.46
N MET A 16 -21.38 -6.03 -5.79
CA MET A 16 -21.30 -5.95 -4.33
C MET A 16 -22.68 -5.96 -3.64
N ARG A 17 -23.76 -5.56 -4.32
CA ARG A 17 -25.13 -5.68 -3.79
C ARG A 17 -25.57 -7.12 -3.56
N LYS A 18 -24.95 -8.09 -4.23
CA LYS A 18 -25.24 -9.51 -4.06
C LYS A 18 -24.55 -10.11 -2.84
N ASP A 19 -23.56 -9.41 -2.29
CA ASP A 19 -22.88 -9.82 -1.08
C ASP A 19 -23.75 -9.55 0.15
N LYS A 20 -24.11 -10.61 0.87
CA LYS A 20 -24.95 -10.53 2.07
C LYS A 20 -24.26 -9.79 3.22
N GLY A 21 -22.93 -9.64 3.18
CA GLY A 21 -22.13 -8.93 4.17
C GLY A 21 -22.05 -7.41 3.96
N LEU A 22 -22.55 -6.87 2.84
CA LEU A 22 -22.44 -5.44 2.51
C LEU A 22 -23.82 -4.75 2.53
N SER A 23 -24.16 -4.18 3.68
CA SER A 23 -25.46 -3.55 4.00
C SER A 23 -25.51 -2.08 3.59
N GLY A 24 -25.50 -1.83 2.29
CA GLY A 24 -25.72 -0.49 1.72
C GLY A 24 -24.45 0.18 1.20
N ASP A 25 -24.55 1.45 0.81
CA ASP A 25 -23.42 2.16 0.19
C ASP A 25 -22.32 2.51 1.19
N LEU A 26 -22.64 2.59 2.50
CA LEU A 26 -21.68 2.83 3.57
C LEU A 26 -20.63 1.72 3.69
N ASP A 27 -20.98 0.47 3.35
CA ASP A 27 -20.03 -0.65 3.38
C ASP A 27 -19.31 -0.83 2.03
N ARG A 28 -20.00 -0.53 0.92
CA ARG A 28 -19.48 -0.75 -0.43
C ARG A 28 -18.46 0.31 -0.86
N LEU A 29 -18.65 1.56 -0.44
CA LEU A 29 -17.73 2.65 -0.79
C LEU A 29 -16.32 2.42 -0.22
N PRO A 30 -16.14 2.04 1.06
CA PRO A 30 -14.83 1.62 1.58
C PRO A 30 -14.24 0.45 0.77
N MET A 31 -15.05 -0.57 0.44
CA MET A 31 -14.60 -1.72 -0.34
C MET A 31 -14.06 -1.35 -1.72
N LEU A 32 -14.76 -0.49 -2.44
CA LEU A 32 -14.27 0.00 -3.73
C LEU A 32 -13.04 0.88 -3.58
N THR A 33 -13.00 1.71 -2.54
CA THR A 33 -11.89 2.64 -2.31
C THR A 33 -10.57 1.90 -2.16
N TRP A 34 -10.48 0.87 -1.31
CA TRP A 34 -9.20 0.17 -1.09
C TRP A 34 -8.78 -0.66 -2.30
N ILE A 35 -9.73 -1.33 -2.98
CA ILE A 35 -9.45 -2.11 -4.21
C ILE A 35 -8.89 -1.18 -5.30
N MET A 36 -9.57 -0.05 -5.54
CA MET A 36 -9.14 0.93 -6.53
C MET A 36 -7.80 1.57 -6.15
N PHE A 37 -7.57 1.84 -4.86
CA PHE A 37 -6.29 2.33 -4.38
C PHE A 37 -5.14 1.38 -4.73
N LEU A 38 -5.28 0.08 -4.44
CA LEU A 38 -4.24 -0.91 -4.75
C LEU A 38 -3.99 -1.03 -6.26
N LYS A 39 -5.05 -0.99 -7.08
CA LYS A 39 -4.92 -0.98 -8.55
C LYS A 39 -4.13 0.23 -9.04
N PHE A 40 -4.50 1.43 -8.58
CA PHE A 40 -3.84 2.66 -9.00
C PHE A 40 -2.42 2.76 -8.50
N LEU A 41 -2.15 2.30 -7.28
CA LEU A 41 -0.80 2.21 -6.74
C LEU A 41 0.08 1.33 -7.64
N ASP A 42 -0.37 0.11 -7.95
CA ASP A 42 0.41 -0.80 -8.80
C ASP A 42 0.64 -0.24 -10.22
N ASP A 43 -0.36 0.41 -10.82
CA ASP A 43 -0.20 1.08 -12.12
C ASP A 43 0.87 2.17 -12.08
N MET A 44 0.88 2.98 -11.02
CA MET A 44 1.90 3.99 -10.81
C MET A 44 3.28 3.35 -10.60
N GLU A 45 3.36 2.27 -9.81
CA GLU A 45 4.60 1.53 -9.60
C GLU A 45 5.15 0.92 -10.89
N GLN A 46 4.30 0.41 -11.80
CA GLN A 46 4.73 -0.07 -13.12
C GLN A 46 5.41 1.02 -13.96
N ILE A 47 4.85 2.24 -13.91
CA ILE A 47 5.40 3.39 -14.63
C ILE A 47 6.76 3.77 -14.04
N GLU A 48 6.86 3.87 -12.71
CA GLU A 48 8.12 4.24 -12.04
C GLU A 48 9.20 3.16 -12.19
N GLU A 49 8.84 1.88 -12.08
CA GLU A 49 9.72 0.74 -12.35
C GLU A 49 10.28 0.80 -13.78
N SER A 50 9.42 1.09 -14.76
CA SER A 50 9.82 1.25 -16.16
C SER A 50 10.76 2.44 -16.35
N ARG A 51 10.48 3.58 -15.70
CA ARG A 51 11.33 4.78 -15.75
C ARG A 51 12.70 4.53 -15.12
N ALA A 52 12.75 3.90 -13.96
CA ALA A 52 14.00 3.53 -13.29
C ALA A 52 14.84 2.60 -14.16
N LYS A 53 14.20 1.61 -14.80
CA LYS A 53 14.87 0.71 -15.76
C LYS A 53 15.48 1.47 -16.94
N MET A 54 14.79 2.47 -17.49
CA MET A 54 15.33 3.31 -18.57
C MET A 54 16.52 4.16 -18.11
N ARG A 55 16.56 4.58 -16.84
CA ARG A 55 17.69 5.30 -16.24
C ARG A 55 18.83 4.39 -15.78
N GLY A 56 18.65 3.07 -15.81
CA GLY A 56 19.62 2.11 -15.25
C GLY A 56 19.66 2.10 -13.72
N GLU A 57 18.61 2.60 -13.06
CA GLU A 57 18.50 2.67 -11.61
C GLU A 57 17.80 1.44 -11.03
N LYS A 58 18.12 1.11 -9.77
CA LYS A 58 17.37 0.09 -9.02
C LYS A 58 16.06 0.70 -8.53
N TYR A 59 14.95 0.03 -8.82
CA TYR A 59 13.65 0.36 -8.27
C TYR A 59 13.30 -0.56 -7.09
N ARG A 60 12.75 0.00 -6.02
CA ARG A 60 12.22 -0.74 -4.88
C ARG A 60 10.73 -0.46 -4.77
N PRO A 61 9.85 -1.46 -4.91
CA PRO A 61 8.43 -1.24 -4.82
C PRO A 61 8.00 -0.99 -3.37
N ALA A 62 6.91 -0.25 -3.19
CA ALA A 62 6.23 -0.03 -1.92
C ALA A 62 5.57 -1.31 -1.42
N ILE A 63 4.90 -2.05 -2.33
CA ILE A 63 4.34 -3.38 -2.04
C ILE A 63 5.19 -4.43 -2.73
N GLU A 64 5.67 -5.42 -1.97
CA GLU A 64 6.53 -6.47 -2.51
C GLU A 64 5.69 -7.66 -3.03
N PRO A 65 6.16 -8.41 -4.05
CA PRO A 65 5.50 -9.64 -4.46
C PRO A 65 5.43 -10.67 -3.31
N PRO A 66 4.35 -11.47 -3.23
CA PRO A 66 3.24 -11.59 -4.18
C PRO A 66 2.01 -10.72 -3.79
N CYS A 67 2.20 -9.62 -3.05
CA CYS A 67 1.09 -8.80 -2.56
C CYS A 67 0.71 -7.64 -3.49
N ARG A 68 1.42 -7.43 -4.60
CA ARG A 68 1.11 -6.38 -5.57
C ARG A 68 -0.16 -6.71 -6.32
N TRP A 69 -0.94 -5.71 -6.74
CA TRP A 69 -2.16 -5.93 -7.51
C TRP A 69 -1.95 -6.89 -8.70
N ARG A 70 -0.87 -6.70 -9.47
CA ARG A 70 -0.54 -7.55 -10.62
C ARG A 70 -0.29 -9.02 -10.31
N ASP A 71 0.07 -9.34 -9.07
CA ASP A 71 0.41 -10.70 -8.66
C ASP A 71 -0.82 -11.55 -8.30
N TRP A 72 -1.93 -10.91 -7.88
CA TRP A 72 -3.09 -11.64 -7.34
C TRP A 72 -4.42 -11.28 -8.00
N ALA A 73 -4.59 -10.05 -8.49
CA ALA A 73 -5.86 -9.55 -9.00
C ALA A 73 -5.90 -9.36 -10.53
N ALA A 74 -4.75 -9.32 -11.20
CA ALA A 74 -4.70 -9.03 -12.65
C ALA A 74 -4.99 -10.25 -13.55
N ASN A 75 -4.90 -11.47 -13.02
CA ASN A 75 -5.19 -12.69 -13.78
C ASN A 75 -6.67 -13.07 -13.64
N GLU A 76 -7.39 -13.16 -14.77
CA GLU A 76 -8.80 -13.58 -14.80
C GLU A 76 -9.03 -15.01 -14.30
N ASN A 77 -8.03 -15.88 -14.44
CA ASN A 77 -8.02 -17.25 -13.89
C ASN A 77 -7.22 -17.33 -12.57
N GLY A 78 -7.08 -16.19 -11.88
CA GLY A 78 -6.34 -16.08 -10.63
C GLY A 78 -7.06 -16.68 -9.42
N VAL A 79 -6.57 -16.34 -8.23
CA VAL A 79 -7.17 -16.80 -6.98
C VAL A 79 -8.58 -16.21 -6.82
N THR A 80 -9.56 -17.05 -6.49
CA THR A 80 -10.97 -16.65 -6.28
C THR A 80 -11.54 -17.33 -5.04
N GLY A 81 -12.82 -17.09 -4.74
CA GLY A 81 -13.55 -17.88 -3.74
C GLY A 81 -12.94 -17.87 -2.33
N PRO A 82 -13.05 -18.98 -1.58
CA PRO A 82 -12.50 -19.11 -0.24
C PRO A 82 -10.99 -18.86 -0.16
N GLU A 83 -10.24 -19.24 -1.19
CA GLU A 83 -8.79 -19.04 -1.26
C GLU A 83 -8.45 -17.55 -1.31
N LEU A 84 -9.20 -16.76 -2.08
CA LEU A 84 -9.02 -15.30 -2.13
C LEU A 84 -9.36 -14.67 -0.77
N LEU A 85 -10.45 -15.10 -0.14
CA LEU A 85 -10.83 -14.61 1.19
C LEU A 85 -9.79 -14.95 2.26
N ALA A 86 -9.21 -16.15 2.18
CA ALA A 86 -8.11 -16.56 3.06
C ALA A 86 -6.87 -15.69 2.83
N PHE A 87 -6.49 -15.48 1.56
CA PHE A 87 -5.36 -14.61 1.22
C PHE A 87 -5.54 -13.18 1.70
N ILE A 88 -6.75 -12.61 1.59
CA ILE A 88 -7.01 -11.24 2.04
C ILE A 88 -6.96 -11.12 3.57
N ASN A 89 -7.67 -12.00 4.28
CA ASN A 89 -8.03 -11.76 5.69
C ASN A 89 -7.16 -12.51 6.71
N GLN A 90 -6.50 -13.61 6.33
CA GLN A 90 -5.76 -14.42 7.31
C GLN A 90 -4.37 -13.85 7.56
N GLU A 91 -3.88 -13.98 8.80
CA GLU A 91 -2.50 -13.62 9.12
C GLU A 91 -1.50 -14.47 8.35
N GLU A 92 -1.75 -15.79 8.24
CA GLU A 92 -0.99 -16.70 7.38
C GLU A 92 -1.92 -17.49 6.45
N CYS A 93 -1.52 -17.62 5.19
CA CYS A 93 -2.27 -18.34 4.16
C CYS A 93 -1.33 -18.95 3.11
N VAL A 94 -1.90 -19.74 2.18
CA VAL A 94 -1.24 -20.02 0.91
C VAL A 94 -1.49 -18.84 -0.02
N ARG A 95 -0.42 -18.15 -0.39
CA ARG A 95 -0.45 -16.95 -1.23
C ARG A 95 -0.64 -17.32 -2.71
N PRO A 96 -0.93 -16.34 -3.58
CA PRO A 96 -1.10 -16.55 -5.03
C PRO A 96 0.10 -17.17 -5.75
N ASP A 97 1.29 -17.08 -5.17
CA ASP A 97 2.52 -17.74 -5.66
C ASP A 97 2.63 -19.22 -5.25
N GLY A 98 1.60 -19.77 -4.58
CA GLY A 98 1.56 -21.13 -4.05
C GLY A 98 2.38 -21.34 -2.77
N LYS A 99 3.02 -20.29 -2.24
CA LYS A 99 3.85 -20.39 -1.03
C LYS A 99 3.07 -19.96 0.19
N LYS A 100 3.41 -20.54 1.34
CA LYS A 100 2.92 -20.05 2.64
C LYS A 100 3.55 -18.70 2.98
N GLY A 101 2.76 -17.81 3.55
CA GLY A 101 3.23 -16.52 4.06
C GLY A 101 2.08 -15.67 4.57
N SER A 102 2.38 -14.40 4.84
CA SER A 102 1.39 -13.47 5.35
C SER A 102 0.26 -13.21 4.34
N GLY A 103 -0.97 -13.08 4.81
CA GLY A 103 -2.07 -12.55 4.00
C GLY A 103 -1.88 -11.08 3.64
N LEU A 104 -2.74 -10.57 2.75
CA LEU A 104 -2.63 -9.23 2.19
C LEU A 104 -2.76 -8.14 3.26
N LEU A 105 -3.82 -8.18 4.08
CA LEU A 105 -4.02 -7.16 5.11
C LEU A 105 -2.91 -7.17 6.15
N SER A 106 -2.48 -8.35 6.61
CA SER A 106 -1.34 -8.51 7.51
C SER A 106 -0.04 -7.94 6.92
N HIS A 107 0.19 -8.14 5.63
CA HIS A 107 1.34 -7.54 4.95
C HIS A 107 1.28 -6.01 4.92
N LEU A 108 0.11 -5.44 4.61
CA LEU A 108 -0.12 -3.99 4.56
C LEU A 108 0.00 -3.35 5.95
N ASP A 109 -0.52 -4.00 7.00
CA ASP A 109 -0.35 -3.58 8.39
C ASP A 109 1.14 -3.56 8.78
N GLY A 110 1.91 -4.57 8.33
CA GLY A 110 3.36 -4.60 8.51
C GLY A 110 4.10 -3.47 7.78
N LEU A 111 3.60 -3.02 6.62
CA LEU A 111 4.14 -1.83 5.94
C LEU A 111 3.78 -0.55 6.68
N GLN A 112 2.54 -0.40 7.13
CA GLN A 112 2.10 0.74 7.91
C GLN A 112 2.95 0.91 9.19
N ALA A 113 3.17 -0.17 9.93
CA ALA A 113 4.03 -0.16 11.11
C ALA A 113 5.47 0.28 10.82
N LYS A 114 6.04 -0.13 9.67
CA LYS A 114 7.36 0.33 9.23
C LYS A 114 7.35 1.83 8.91
N VAL A 115 6.31 2.32 8.23
CA VAL A 115 6.15 3.73 7.90
C VAL A 115 6.06 4.57 9.18
N ASP A 116 5.28 4.15 10.17
CA ASP A 116 5.12 4.90 11.40
C ASP A 116 6.42 4.93 12.21
N ARG A 117 7.13 3.80 12.30
CA ARG A 117 8.49 3.77 12.88
C ARG A 117 9.47 4.70 12.17
N LEU A 118 9.40 4.80 10.84
CA LEU A 118 10.25 5.72 10.09
C LEU A 118 9.92 7.18 10.41
N LYS A 119 8.64 7.54 10.55
CA LYS A 119 8.23 8.89 10.95
C LYS A 119 8.72 9.24 12.34
N GLU A 120 8.66 8.31 13.29
CA GLU A 120 9.18 8.50 14.64
C GLU A 120 10.69 8.77 14.64
N LEU A 121 11.46 7.98 13.89
CA LEU A 121 12.89 8.19 13.74
C LEU A 121 13.20 9.54 13.09
N GLN A 122 12.46 9.92 12.04
CA GLN A 122 12.63 11.23 11.40
C GLN A 122 12.36 12.38 12.38
N ALA A 123 11.30 12.29 13.18
CA ALA A 123 10.97 13.29 14.19
C ALA A 123 12.07 13.40 15.27
N ALA A 124 12.60 12.27 15.74
CA ALA A 124 13.70 12.25 16.71
C ALA A 124 14.97 12.90 16.15
N THR A 125 15.37 12.54 14.93
CA THR A 125 16.56 13.13 14.28
C THR A 125 16.41 14.63 14.02
N ALA A 126 15.20 15.11 13.70
CA ALA A 126 14.93 16.53 13.53
C ALA A 126 15.10 17.30 14.86
N ALA A 127 14.56 16.75 15.96
CA ALA A 127 14.68 17.35 17.28
C ALA A 127 16.14 17.40 17.78
N GLU A 128 16.93 16.36 17.50
CA GLU A 128 18.37 16.36 17.80
C GLU A 128 19.13 17.43 17.02
N LEU A 129 18.82 17.59 15.73
CA LEU A 129 19.45 18.62 14.90
C LEU A 129 19.11 20.03 15.41
N ASP A 130 17.85 20.28 15.77
CA ASP A 130 17.42 21.57 16.33
C ASP A 130 18.13 21.87 17.65
N ALA A 131 18.30 20.87 18.53
CA ALA A 131 19.03 21.01 19.79
C ALA A 131 20.53 21.29 19.56
N LEU A 132 21.15 20.61 18.59
CA LEU A 132 22.55 20.85 18.22
C LEU A 132 22.73 22.28 17.67
N LEU A 133 21.83 22.73 16.79
CA LEU A 133 21.85 24.09 16.25
C LEU A 133 21.70 25.14 17.35
N ALA A 134 20.79 24.91 18.32
CA ALA A 134 20.64 25.79 19.47
C ALA A 134 21.92 25.83 20.33
N SER A 135 22.56 24.69 20.59
CA SER A 135 23.80 24.62 21.37
C SER A 135 24.99 25.29 20.67
N ILE A 136 25.15 25.08 19.36
CA ILE A 136 26.19 25.74 18.57
C ILE A 136 25.97 27.25 18.58
N SER A 137 24.72 27.70 18.43
CA SER A 137 24.39 29.13 18.44
C SER A 137 24.68 29.77 19.80
N ASP A 138 24.34 29.10 20.91
CA ASP A 138 24.63 29.58 22.27
C ASP A 138 26.15 29.68 22.53
N LYS A 139 26.93 28.66 22.14
CA LYS A 139 28.41 28.69 22.26
C LYS A 139 29.04 29.77 21.39
N ALA A 140 28.52 29.98 20.18
CA ALA A 140 28.96 31.05 19.29
C ALA A 140 28.73 32.43 19.90
N PHE A 141 27.59 32.64 20.55
CA PHE A 141 27.24 33.91 21.18
C PHE A 141 28.04 34.18 22.46
N LYS A 142 28.46 33.13 23.17
CA LYS A 142 29.31 33.21 24.37
C LYS A 142 30.80 33.35 24.05
N GLY A 143 31.21 33.22 22.78
CA GLY A 143 32.62 33.29 22.36
C GLY A 143 33.45 32.07 22.79
N GLU A 144 32.79 30.94 23.03
CA GLU A 144 33.40 29.66 23.48
C GLU A 144 33.59 28.65 22.33
N LEU A 145 33.45 29.10 21.08
CA LEU A 145 33.71 28.28 19.89
C LEU A 145 35.19 27.95 19.72
#